data_AF-A0A8B6CEY9-F1
#
_entry.id   AF-A0A8B6CEY9-F1
#
_cell.length_a   1.000
_cell.length_b   1.000
_cell.length_c   1.000
_cell.angle_alpha   90.00
_cell.angle_beta   90.00
_cell.angle_gamma   90.00
#
_symmetry.space_group_name_H-M   'P 1'
#
loop_
_entity.id
_entity.type
_entity.pdbx_description
1 polymer ?
#
loop_
_entity_poly.entity_id
_entity_poly.type
_entity_poly.pdbx_seq_one_letter_code
_entity_poly.pdbx_strand_id
1 'polypeptide(L)'
;MFGMFIGVVLSNLRYVCLSSTRNIAIIGTSILIGLMVPYWAELQGKDLVLTGNFRVDNILKTLLGNANLSGALLACFLDNTIPGTLDERGITSWQNIPSKTQESESLVTEDFKEGIEVYEPLFPQKWRNSKILKYIPFLPDPKKKPALETVSSVNYEENTRV
;
A
#
# COMPACT_ATOMS: atom_id res chain seq x y z
N MET A 1 -17.14 -15.25 9.37
CA MET A 1 -15.76 -15.22 8.83
C MET A 1 -15.46 -13.95 8.05
N PHE A 2 -16.21 -13.57 7.00
CA PHE A 2 -15.94 -12.35 6.22
C PHE A 2 -15.91 -11.03 7.02
N GLY A 3 -16.75 -10.88 8.05
CA GLY A 3 -16.72 -9.69 8.91
C GLY A 3 -15.41 -9.50 9.70
N MET A 4 -14.75 -10.59 10.11
CA MET A 4 -13.44 -10.53 10.77
C MET A 4 -12.36 -10.08 9.78
N PHE A 5 -12.37 -10.61 8.55
CA PHE A 5 -11.47 -10.17 7.49
C PHE A 5 -11.61 -8.67 7.20
N ILE A 6 -12.83 -8.18 7.00
CA ILE A 6 -13.10 -6.75 6.79
C ILE A 6 -12.68 -5.93 8.01
N GLY A 7 -12.91 -6.44 9.23
CA GLY A 7 -12.46 -5.80 10.47
C GLY A 7 -10.93 -5.64 10.55
N VAL A 8 -10.17 -6.68 10.21
CA VAL A 8 -8.70 -6.62 10.15
C VAL A 8 -8.26 -5.61 9.07
N VAL A 9 -8.88 -5.62 7.89
CA VAL A 9 -8.58 -4.64 6.82
C VAL A 9 -8.83 -3.21 7.30
N LEU A 10 -10.00 -2.93 7.88
CA LEU A 10 -10.38 -1.60 8.37
C LEU A 10 -9.52 -1.15 9.56
N SER A 11 -8.99 -2.07 10.36
CA SER A 11 -8.13 -1.72 11.50
C SER A 11 -6.88 -0.93 11.08
N ASN A 12 -6.40 -1.12 9.84
CA ASN A 12 -5.28 -0.36 9.29
C ASN A 12 -5.62 1.12 9.05
N LEU A 13 -6.90 1.48 8.92
CA LEU A 13 -7.32 2.88 8.78
C LEU A 13 -7.08 3.69 10.07
N ARG A 14 -6.79 3.04 11.21
CA ARG A 14 -6.47 3.74 12.47
C ARG A 14 -5.25 4.66 12.36
N TYR A 15 -4.36 4.37 11.42
CA TYR A 15 -3.13 5.15 11.22
C TYR A 15 -3.34 6.34 10.30
N VAL A 16 -4.40 6.31 9.47
CA VAL A 16 -4.73 7.34 8.49
C VAL A 16 -5.47 8.50 9.16
N CYS A 17 -5.19 9.72 8.73
CA CYS A 17 -5.93 10.88 9.23
C CYS A 17 -7.35 10.92 8.64
N LEU A 18 -8.34 10.40 9.38
CA LEU A 18 -9.75 10.44 8.99
C LEU A 18 -10.39 11.82 9.19
N SER A 19 -9.74 12.78 9.84
CA SER A 19 -10.22 14.17 9.85
C SER A 19 -10.04 14.85 8.49
N SER A 20 -9.18 14.31 7.61
CA SER A 20 -8.96 14.86 6.28
C SER A 20 -10.10 14.48 5.33
N THR A 21 -10.80 15.49 4.80
CA THR A 21 -11.87 15.31 3.80
C THR A 21 -11.37 14.52 2.59
N ARG A 22 -10.11 14.70 2.18
CA ARG A 22 -9.51 13.96 1.07
C ARG A 22 -9.53 12.45 1.34
N ASN A 23 -9.05 12.03 2.50
CA ASN A 23 -8.92 10.60 2.82
C ASN A 23 -10.29 9.93 2.94
N ILE A 24 -11.24 10.57 3.64
CA ILE A 24 -12.61 10.06 3.72
C ILE A 24 -13.25 9.99 2.32
N ALA A 25 -13.03 11.00 1.46
CA ALA A 25 -13.55 11.00 0.10
C ALA A 25 -12.99 9.83 -0.72
N ILE A 26 -11.68 9.56 -0.65
CA ILE A 26 -11.05 8.43 -1.36
C ILE A 26 -11.62 7.10 -0.86
N ILE A 27 -11.73 6.90 0.46
CA ILE A 27 -12.28 5.68 1.06
C ILE A 27 -13.74 5.49 0.65
N GLY A 28 -14.58 6.52 0.80
CA GLY A 28 -16.01 6.44 0.50
C GLY A 28 -16.28 6.22 -0.99
N THR A 29 -15.60 6.95 -1.87
CA THR A 29 -15.77 6.82 -3.32
C THR A 29 -15.26 5.46 -3.83
N SER A 30 -14.14 4.96 -3.30
CA SER A 30 -13.62 3.64 -3.69
C SER A 30 -14.52 2.48 -3.26
N ILE A 31 -15.10 2.54 -2.05
CA ILE A 31 -16.07 1.53 -1.60
C ILE A 31 -17.34 1.58 -2.47
N LEU A 32 -17.87 2.78 -2.74
CA LEU A 32 -19.07 2.94 -3.55
C LEU A 32 -18.88 2.42 -4.97
N ILE A 33 -17.77 2.76 -5.63
CA ILE A 33 -17.45 2.29 -6.97
C ILE A 33 -17.11 0.79 -6.98
N GLY A 34 -16.43 0.30 -5.93
CA GLY A 34 -16.17 -1.13 -5.74
C GLY A 34 -17.44 -1.98 -5.72
N LEU A 35 -18.57 -1.40 -5.30
CA LEU A 35 -19.89 -2.05 -5.34
C LEU A 35 -20.67 -1.73 -6.64
N MET A 36 -20.58 -0.51 -7.15
CA MET A 36 -21.34 -0.12 -8.35
C MET A 36 -20.83 -0.77 -9.63
N VAL A 37 -19.51 -0.91 -9.82
CA VAL A 37 -18.92 -1.51 -11.03
C VAL A 37 -19.34 -2.96 -11.24
N PRO A 38 -19.19 -3.87 -10.25
CA PRO A 38 -19.63 -5.25 -10.43
C PRO A 38 -21.15 -5.33 -10.61
N TYR A 39 -21.94 -4.51 -9.92
CA TYR A 39 -23.39 -4.45 -10.10
C TYR A 39 -23.78 -4.02 -11.53
N TRP A 40 -23.16 -2.95 -12.03
CA TRP A 40 -23.35 -2.52 -13.42
C TRP A 40 -22.91 -3.61 -14.41
N ALA A 41 -21.82 -4.32 -14.10
CA ALA A 41 -21.31 -5.38 -14.96
C ALA A 41 -22.25 -6.59 -15.02
N GLU A 42 -22.93 -6.92 -13.92
CA GLU A 42 -23.97 -7.94 -13.87
C GLU A 42 -25.19 -7.56 -14.70
N LEU A 43 -25.63 -6.29 -14.63
CA LEU A 43 -26.79 -5.79 -15.38
C LEU A 43 -26.59 -5.88 -16.91
N GLN A 44 -25.38 -5.62 -17.40
CA GLN A 44 -25.07 -5.70 -18.84
C GLN A 44 -24.89 -7.15 -19.33
N GLY A 45 -24.68 -8.11 -18.43
CA GLY A 45 -24.68 -9.52 -18.77
C GLY A 45 -23.62 -9.93 -19.81
N LYS A 46 -24.06 -10.30 -21.02
CA LYS A 46 -23.17 -10.77 -22.12
C LYS A 46 -22.62 -9.62 -22.98
N ASP A 47 -23.26 -8.46 -22.95
CA ASP A 47 -22.92 -7.34 -23.85
C ASP A 47 -21.95 -6.33 -23.21
N LEU A 48 -21.35 -6.69 -22.07
CA LEU A 48 -20.43 -5.81 -21.32
C LEU A 48 -19.20 -5.39 -22.15
N VAL A 49 -18.65 -6.33 -22.92
CA VAL A 49 -17.42 -6.14 -23.70
C VAL A 49 -17.58 -6.89 -25.01
N LEU A 50 -17.56 -6.14 -26.12
CA LEU A 50 -17.68 -6.66 -27.47
C LEU A 50 -16.41 -6.34 -28.27
N THR A 51 -15.26 -6.81 -27.80
CA THR A 51 -13.97 -6.59 -28.49
C THR A 51 -13.80 -7.51 -29.69
N GLY A 52 -14.69 -8.51 -29.86
CA GLY A 52 -14.63 -9.52 -30.92
C GLY A 52 -13.72 -10.72 -30.60
N ASN A 53 -13.09 -10.73 -29.42
CA ASN A 53 -12.29 -11.85 -28.92
C ASN A 53 -12.82 -12.32 -27.57
N PHE A 54 -13.49 -13.48 -27.59
CA PHE A 54 -14.11 -14.10 -26.41
C PHE A 54 -13.16 -14.28 -25.22
N ARG A 55 -11.86 -14.51 -25.46
CA ARG A 55 -10.89 -14.69 -24.38
C ARG A 55 -10.63 -13.38 -23.62
N VAL A 56 -10.48 -12.29 -24.36
CA VAL A 56 -10.26 -10.96 -23.76
C VAL A 56 -11.52 -10.49 -23.05
N ASP A 57 -12.68 -10.70 -23.67
CA ASP A 57 -13.97 -10.29 -23.12
C ASP A 57 -14.26 -11.00 -21.78
N ASN A 58 -13.94 -12.29 -21.68
CA ASN A 58 -14.06 -13.03 -20.42
C ASN A 58 -13.09 -12.54 -19.34
N ILE A 59 -11.82 -12.30 -19.68
CA ILE A 59 -10.84 -11.79 -18.72
C ILE A 59 -11.31 -10.42 -18.20
N LEU A 60 -11.71 -9.53 -19.10
CA LEU A 60 -12.17 -8.20 -18.74
C LEU A 60 -13.44 -8.26 -17.89
N LYS A 61 -14.39 -9.14 -18.23
CA LYS A 61 -15.59 -9.39 -17.42
C LYS A 61 -15.25 -9.89 -16.01
N THR A 62 -14.31 -10.82 -15.87
CA THR A 62 -13.88 -11.30 -14.55
C THR A 62 -13.18 -10.20 -13.74
N LEU A 63 -12.39 -9.34 -14.38
CA LEU A 63 -11.75 -8.21 -13.73
C LEU A 63 -12.77 -7.17 -13.26
N LEU A 64 -13.72 -6.77 -14.11
CA LEU A 64 -14.77 -5.82 -13.73
C LEU A 64 -15.76 -6.39 -12.70
N GLY A 65 -16.05 -7.69 -12.77
CA GLY A 65 -16.92 -8.36 -11.80
C GLY A 65 -16.30 -8.54 -10.41
N ASN A 66 -14.99 -8.29 -10.26
CA ASN A 66 -14.33 -8.37 -8.96
C ASN A 66 -14.41 -7.02 -8.23
N ALA A 67 -15.36 -6.91 -7.29
CA ALA A 67 -15.59 -5.74 -6.44
C ALA A 67 -14.31 -5.21 -5.74
N ASN A 68 -13.48 -6.13 -5.25
CA ASN A 68 -12.25 -5.76 -4.54
C ASN A 68 -11.23 -5.13 -5.49
N LEU A 69 -11.16 -5.61 -6.74
CA LEU A 69 -10.26 -5.07 -7.73
C LEU A 69 -10.69 -3.66 -8.15
N SER A 70 -11.96 -3.47 -8.52
CA SER A 70 -12.45 -2.16 -8.96
C SER A 70 -12.33 -1.10 -7.87
N GLY A 71 -12.67 -1.45 -6.62
CA GLY A 71 -12.50 -0.57 -5.47
C GLY A 71 -11.02 -0.23 -5.20
N ALA A 72 -10.14 -1.24 -5.17
CA ALA A 72 -8.71 -1.03 -4.91
C ALA A 72 -8.01 -0.24 -6.03
N LEU A 73 -8.34 -0.50 -7.29
CA LEU A 73 -7.80 0.24 -8.43
C LEU A 73 -8.16 1.73 -8.34
N LEU A 74 -9.42 2.04 -8.04
CA LEU A 74 -9.85 3.43 -7.89
C LEU A 74 -9.21 4.07 -6.65
N ALA A 75 -9.18 3.37 -5.51
CA ALA A 75 -8.53 3.87 -4.30
C ALA A 75 -7.06 4.21 -4.56
N CYS A 76 -6.32 3.30 -5.22
CA CYS A 76 -4.93 3.50 -5.59
C CYS A 76 -4.78 4.68 -6.58
N PHE A 77 -5.64 4.75 -7.59
CA PHE A 77 -5.60 5.85 -8.55
C PHE A 77 -5.83 7.21 -7.88
N LEU A 78 -6.83 7.32 -7.02
CA LEU A 78 -7.16 8.56 -6.32
C LEU A 78 -6.11 8.93 -5.26
N ASP A 79 -5.57 7.96 -4.54
CA ASP A 79 -4.52 8.19 -3.53
C ASP A 79 -3.21 8.72 -4.15
N ASN A 80 -2.93 8.32 -5.40
CA ASN A 80 -1.77 8.78 -6.15
C ASN A 80 -2.00 10.10 -6.90
N THR A 81 -3.23 10.36 -7.33
CA THR A 81 -3.56 11.55 -8.14
C THR A 81 -3.81 12.77 -7.26
N ILE A 82 -4.43 12.60 -6.09
CA ILE A 82 -4.78 13.71 -5.22
C ILE A 82 -3.60 14.03 -4.29
N PRO A 83 -3.10 15.28 -4.25
CA PRO A 83 -1.93 15.62 -3.47
C PRO A 83 -2.21 15.57 -1.95
N GLY A 84 -1.16 15.25 -1.19
CA GLY A 84 -0.93 15.79 0.15
C GLY A 84 0.06 14.99 0.98
N THR A 85 -0.05 15.06 2.31
CA THR A 85 1.10 14.86 3.19
C THR A 85 1.28 13.41 3.67
N LEU A 86 2.52 13.07 4.05
CA LEU A 86 2.85 11.75 4.60
C LEU A 86 2.13 11.48 5.93
N ASP A 87 1.90 12.52 6.71
CA ASP A 87 1.18 12.44 7.99
C ASP A 87 -0.31 12.15 7.76
N GLU A 88 -0.94 12.82 6.78
CA GLU A 88 -2.33 12.55 6.45
C GLU A 88 -2.52 11.11 5.94
N ARG A 89 -1.54 10.57 5.21
CA ARG A 89 -1.53 9.18 4.73
C ARG A 89 -1.27 8.15 5.83
N GLY A 90 -0.84 8.58 7.02
CA GLY A 90 -0.53 7.69 8.14
C GLY A 90 0.83 7.00 8.05
N ILE A 91 1.72 7.45 7.17
CA ILE A 91 3.04 6.84 6.98
C ILE A 91 3.94 7.14 8.19
N THR A 92 3.93 8.37 8.67
CA THR A 92 4.70 8.80 9.85
C THR A 92 4.23 8.08 11.12
N SER A 93 2.92 7.94 11.31
CA SER A 93 2.35 7.21 12.45
C SER A 93 2.67 5.71 12.37
N TRP A 94 2.70 5.13 11.17
CA TRP A 94 3.08 3.74 10.94
C TRP A 94 4.57 3.46 11.18
N GLN A 95 5.46 4.34 10.71
CA GLN A 95 6.91 4.21 10.92
C GLN A 95 7.31 4.37 12.39
N ASN A 96 6.56 5.17 13.14
CA ASN A 96 6.81 5.42 14.55
C ASN A 96 6.19 4.38 15.48
N ILE A 97 5.51 3.35 14.96
CA ILE A 97 5.10 2.20 15.77
C ILE A 97 6.41 1.51 16.17
N PRO A 98 6.89 1.65 17.42
CA PRO A 98 7.99 0.84 17.86
C PRO A 98 7.47 -0.60 17.85
N SER A 99 8.32 -1.59 17.71
CA SER A 99 8.07 -3.02 17.93
C SER A 99 7.35 -3.39 19.26
N LYS A 100 6.90 -2.41 20.05
CA LYS A 100 6.17 -2.47 21.31
C LYS A 100 4.74 -3.05 21.25
N THR A 101 4.26 -3.58 20.13
CA THR A 101 2.97 -4.33 20.13
C THR A 101 3.17 -5.85 20.35
N GLN A 102 4.41 -6.34 20.49
CA GLN A 102 4.70 -7.74 20.83
C GLN A 102 4.94 -7.99 22.35
N GLU A 103 4.33 -7.22 23.26
CA GLU A 103 4.38 -7.54 24.70
C GLU A 103 3.21 -8.42 25.18
N SER A 104 2.48 -9.10 24.28
CA SER A 104 1.43 -10.04 24.67
C SER A 104 1.33 -11.27 23.77
N GLU A 105 2.47 -11.82 23.36
CA GLU A 105 2.59 -13.24 23.00
C GLU A 105 4.07 -13.63 23.10
N SER A 106 4.46 -14.06 24.29
CA SER A 106 5.79 -14.59 24.59
C SER A 106 5.99 -15.93 23.89
N LEU A 107 6.43 -15.92 22.62
CA LEU A 107 7.11 -17.02 21.95
C LEU A 107 8.18 -16.47 20.98
N VAL A 108 9.42 -16.50 21.47
CA VAL A 108 10.69 -16.44 20.72
C VAL A 108 10.83 -15.28 19.73
N THR A 109 11.08 -14.08 20.26
CA THR A 109 11.69 -12.99 19.50
C THR A 109 13.19 -13.31 19.34
N GLU A 110 13.56 -13.97 18.24
CA GLU A 110 14.90 -13.72 17.71
C GLU A 110 14.95 -12.28 17.21
N ASP A 111 16.00 -11.57 17.59
CA ASP A 111 16.28 -10.20 17.21
C ASP A 111 16.21 -10.02 15.68
N PHE A 112 15.08 -9.54 15.16
CA PHE A 112 15.00 -9.01 13.80
C PHE A 112 15.81 -7.71 13.73
N LYS A 113 17.12 -7.85 13.50
CA LYS A 113 18.08 -6.79 13.14
C LYS A 113 18.00 -6.41 11.66
N GLU A 114 16.93 -6.76 10.96
CA GLU A 114 16.68 -6.21 9.63
C GLU A 114 16.06 -4.83 9.81
N GLY A 115 16.80 -3.81 9.40
CA GLY A 115 16.26 -2.46 9.29
C GLY A 115 15.07 -2.42 8.33
N ILE A 116 14.44 -1.25 8.19
CA ILE A 116 13.44 -1.01 7.16
C ILE A 116 14.14 -1.05 5.79
N GLU A 117 14.45 -2.24 5.29
CA GLU A 117 14.98 -2.42 3.95
C GLU A 117 13.85 -2.14 2.96
N VAL A 118 14.03 -1.07 2.20
CA VAL A 118 13.06 -0.67 1.19
C VAL A 118 13.06 -1.75 0.10
N TYR A 119 11.97 -2.53 0.03
CA TYR A 119 11.81 -3.63 -0.91
C TYR A 119 12.22 -3.23 -2.33
N GLU A 120 13.08 -4.05 -2.93
CA GLU A 120 13.48 -3.90 -4.32
C GLU A 120 12.49 -4.63 -5.22
N PRO A 121 11.71 -3.92 -6.06
CA PRO A 121 10.76 -4.59 -6.94
C PRO A 121 11.50 -5.43 -7.99
N LEU A 122 10.87 -6.53 -8.40
CA LEU A 122 11.38 -7.54 -9.36
C LEU A 122 11.65 -7.01 -10.80
N PHE A 123 11.68 -5.70 -11.01
CA PHE A 123 11.90 -5.10 -12.32
C PHE A 123 13.38 -5.13 -12.73
N PRO A 124 13.68 -5.25 -14.03
CA PRO A 124 15.05 -5.07 -14.52
C PRO A 124 15.62 -3.72 -14.10
N GLN A 125 16.88 -3.68 -13.65
CA GLN A 125 17.55 -2.46 -13.17
C GLN A 125 17.51 -1.29 -14.18
N LYS A 126 17.39 -1.61 -15.48
CA LYS A 126 17.25 -0.63 -16.56
C LYS A 126 15.95 0.17 -16.49
N TRP A 127 14.82 -0.45 -16.13
CA TRP A 127 13.52 0.22 -16.04
C TRP A 127 13.46 1.12 -14.81
N ARG A 128 14.08 0.67 -13.70
CA ARG A 128 14.21 1.42 -12.44
C ARG A 128 14.89 2.78 -12.61
N ASN A 129 15.88 2.85 -13.49
CA ASN A 129 16.65 4.09 -13.75
C ASN A 129 15.95 5.08 -14.71
N SER A 130 14.77 4.75 -15.24
CA SER A 130 14.04 5.64 -16.14
C SER A 130 13.42 6.84 -15.40
N LYS A 131 13.26 7.98 -16.10
CA LYS A 131 12.69 9.21 -15.50
C LYS A 131 11.20 9.08 -15.18
N ILE A 132 10.48 8.19 -15.87
CA ILE A 132 9.03 8.00 -15.74
C ILE A 132 8.71 7.33 -14.40
N LEU A 133 9.53 6.36 -13.97
CA LEU A 133 9.37 5.67 -12.70
C LEU A 133 9.55 6.58 -11.47
N LYS A 134 10.19 7.76 -11.63
CA LYS A 134 10.30 8.80 -10.57
C LYS A 134 9.00 9.54 -10.31
N TYR A 135 8.09 9.55 -11.28
CA TYR A 135 6.80 10.23 -11.14
C TYR A 135 5.75 9.32 -10.49
N ILE A 136 6.06 8.03 -10.34
CA ILE A 136 5.20 7.08 -9.67
C ILE A 136 5.41 7.23 -8.15
N PRO A 137 4.38 7.69 -7.41
CA PRO A 137 4.51 8.03 -5.99
C PRO A 137 4.81 6.84 -5.06
N PHE A 138 4.58 5.60 -5.49
CA PHE A 138 4.86 4.40 -4.70
C PHE A 138 6.26 3.79 -4.93
N LEU A 139 7.02 4.28 -5.92
CA LEU A 139 8.29 3.66 -6.29
C LEU A 139 9.48 4.40 -5.66
N PRO A 140 10.39 3.71 -4.94
CA PRO A 140 11.56 4.34 -4.35
C PRO A 140 12.53 4.81 -5.44
N ASP A 141 13.09 6.03 -5.28
CA ASP A 141 14.10 6.55 -6.20
C ASP A 141 15.41 5.75 -6.00
N PRO A 142 15.89 5.00 -7.02
CA PRO A 142 17.11 4.19 -6.88
C PRO A 142 18.36 5.03 -6.56
N LYS A 143 18.33 6.35 -6.81
CA LYS A 143 19.46 7.25 -6.49
C LYS A 143 19.39 7.81 -5.08
N LYS A 144 18.23 7.74 -4.43
CA LYS A 144 18.02 8.21 -3.07
C LYS A 144 18.22 7.01 -2.17
N LYS A 145 19.49 6.60 -1.97
CA LYS A 145 19.81 5.65 -0.90
C LYS A 145 19.24 6.22 0.40
N PRO A 146 18.43 5.48 1.17
CA PRO A 146 18.16 5.89 2.53
C PRO A 146 19.52 6.05 3.21
N ALA A 147 19.68 7.12 3.98
CA ALA A 147 20.88 7.35 4.77
C ALA A 147 20.97 6.24 5.83
N LEU A 148 21.48 5.09 5.41
CA LEU A 148 21.99 4.04 6.28
C LEU A 148 23.46 4.39 6.50
N GLU A 149 23.71 5.36 7.36
CA GLU A 149 25.03 5.50 7.99
C GLU A 149 24.90 6.30 9.30
N THR A 150 25.61 5.79 10.31
CA THR A 150 25.97 6.41 11.60
C THR A 150 24.94 6.45 12.74
N VAL A 151 24.60 5.29 13.31
CA VAL A 151 24.41 5.17 14.79
C VAL A 151 25.33 4.11 15.40
N SER A 152 26.12 3.38 14.61
CA SER A 152 26.90 2.22 15.07
C SER A 152 28.36 2.46 15.44
N SER A 153 28.87 3.71 15.49
CA SER A 153 30.29 3.96 15.82
C SER A 153 30.56 4.78 17.08
N VAL A 154 29.57 5.15 17.90
CA VAL A 154 29.83 5.99 19.09
C VAL A 154 30.00 5.22 20.41
N ASN A 155 29.59 3.95 20.53
CA ASN A 155 29.51 3.30 21.85
C ASN A 155 30.40 2.06 22.07
N TYR A 156 31.53 1.92 21.39
CA TYR A 156 32.51 0.85 21.69
C TYR A 156 33.87 1.30 22.24
N GLU A 157 34.18 2.61 22.28
CA GLU A 157 35.45 3.10 22.87
C GLU A 157 35.33 3.56 24.33
N GLU A 158 34.12 3.73 24.88
CA GLU A 158 33.95 4.27 26.25
C GLU A 158 33.86 3.21 27.35
N ASN A 159 34.03 1.91 27.03
CA ASN A 159 33.96 0.83 28.03
C ASN A 159 35.21 -0.07 28.11
N THR A 160 36.38 0.45 27.71
CA THR A 160 37.70 -0.20 27.94
C THR A 160 38.72 0.69 28.64
N ARG A 161 38.29 1.79 29.25
CA ARG A 161 39.10 2.58 30.19
C ARG A 161 38.25 3.02 31.37
N VAL A 162 38.11 2.16 32.39
CA VAL A 162 38.57 2.32 33.78
C VAL A 162 38.39 0.97 34.47
#